data_AF-A0AAD4MTZ7-F1
#
_entry.id   AF-A0AAD4MTZ7-F1
#
_cell.length_a   1.000
_cell.length_b   1.000
_cell.length_c   1.000
_cell.angle_alpha   90.00
_cell.angle_beta   90.00
_cell.angle_gamma   90.00
#
_symmetry.space_group_name_H-M   'P 1'
#
loop_
_entity.id
_entity.type
_entity.pdbx_description
1 polymer ?
#
loop_
_entity_poly.entity_id
_entity_poly.type
_entity_poly.pdbx_seq_one_letter_code
_entity_poly.pdbx_strand_id
1 'polypeptide(L)' 'MVVDLQGIISTDERGRKTLELTDPAIHCKDLTRFGGTSLGLDGMKSFFNRHVCNKFCAAMELKPPGL' A
#
# COMPACT_ATOMS: atom_id res chain seq x y z
N MET A 1 -1.78 4.48 5.77
CA MET A 1 -1.02 3.61 4.84
C MET A 1 -2.03 2.72 4.15
N VAL A 2 -2.09 2.80 2.82
CA VAL A 2 -3.00 1.98 2.01
C VAL A 2 -2.30 0.66 1.68
N VAL A 3 -2.97 -0.45 1.94
CA VAL A 3 -2.50 -1.82 1.68
C VAL A 3 -3.65 -2.63 1.08
N ASP A 4 -3.44 -3.94 0.91
CA ASP A 4 -4.38 -4.84 0.25
C ASP A 4 -4.68 -4.40 -1.20
N LEU A 5 -3.61 -4.13 -1.95
CA LEU A 5 -3.69 -3.73 -3.35
C LEU A 5 -4.09 -4.94 -4.20
N GLN A 6 -5.39 -5.16 -4.33
CA GLN A 6 -6.00 -6.27 -5.08
C GLN A 6 -6.88 -5.77 -6.22
N GLY A 7 -7.00 -6.58 -7.27
CA GLY A 7 -7.76 -6.21 -8.47
C GLY A 7 -7.20 -6.88 -9.73
N ILE A 8 -7.33 -6.20 -10.87
CA ILE A 8 -6.94 -6.73 -12.17
C ILE A 8 -5.88 -5.87 -12.86
N ILE A 9 -5.12 -6.51 -13.76
CA ILE A 9 -4.25 -5.81 -14.71
C ILE A 9 -5.01 -5.74 -16.04
N SER A 10 -5.34 -4.54 -16.49
CA SER A 10 -6.01 -4.27 -17.77
C SER A 10 -5.04 -3.61 -18.76
N THR A 11 -5.49 -3.42 -20.00
CA THR A 11 -4.78 -2.64 -21.02
C THR A 11 -5.72 -1.55 -21.50
N ASP A 12 -5.29 -0.30 -21.44
CA ASP A 12 -6.12 0.83 -21.87
C ASP A 12 -6.22 0.91 -23.41
N GLU A 13 -7.08 1.80 -23.89
CA GLU A 13 -7.29 2.06 -25.33
C GLU A 13 -6.01 2.46 -26.08
N ARG A 14 -4.96 2.87 -25.37
CA ARG A 14 -3.66 3.27 -25.92
C ARG A 14 -2.62 2.14 -25.84
N GLY A 15 -3.02 0.94 -25.45
CA GLY A 15 -2.13 -0.23 -25.34
C GLY A 15 -1.25 -0.24 -24.09
N ARG A 16 -1.52 0.61 -23.09
CA ARG A 16 -0.72 0.67 -21.85
C ARG A 16 -1.32 -0.25 -20.81
N LYS A 17 -0.48 -1.00 -20.10
CA LYS A 17 -0.92 -1.79 -18.93
C LYS A 17 -1.37 -0.87 -17.81
N THR A 18 -2.55 -1.14 -17.28
CA THR A 18 -3.20 -0.41 -16.19
C THR A 18 -3.53 -1.36 -15.05
N LEU A 19 -3.54 -0.84 -13.81
CA LEU A 19 -3.94 -1.59 -12.63
C LEU A 19 -5.27 -1.03 -12.15
N GLU A 20 -6.33 -1.83 -12.19
CA GLU A 20 -7.64 -1.49 -11.65
C GLU A 20 -7.80 -2.18 -10.30
N LEU A 21 -7.73 -1.40 -9.22
CA LEU A 21 -7.72 -1.92 -7.85
C LEU A 21 -9.06 -1.65 -7.17
N THR A 22 -9.47 -2.56 -6.28
CA THR A 22 -10.71 -2.47 -5.49
C THR A 22 -10.47 -2.89 -4.04
N ASP A 23 -11.39 -2.52 -3.16
CA ASP A 23 -11.44 -2.93 -1.75
C ASP A 23 -10.12 -2.78 -0.98
N PRO A 24 -9.51 -1.58 -0.94
CA PRO A 24 -8.26 -1.38 -0.23
C PRO A 24 -8.48 -1.38 1.30
N ALA A 25 -7.45 -1.81 2.04
CA ALA A 25 -7.38 -1.62 3.48
C ALA A 25 -6.54 -0.38 3.84
N ILE A 26 -6.96 0.37 4.86
CA ILE A 26 -6.25 1.59 5.29
C ILE A 26 -5.88 1.48 6.76
N HIS A 27 -4.59 1.38 7.04
CA HIS A 27 -4.05 1.51 8.40
C HIS A 27 -3.85 2.99 8.75
N CYS A 28 -4.31 3.41 9.93
CA CYS A 28 -4.19 4.78 10.42
C CYS A 28 -3.88 4.82 11.93
N LYS A 29 -3.23 5.89 12.40
CA LYS A 29 -3.01 6.12 13.84
C LYS A 29 -4.33 6.26 14.61
N ASP A 30 -5.32 6.87 13.99
CA ASP A 30 -6.68 6.92 14.50
C ASP A 30 -7.42 5.65 14.11
N LEU A 31 -7.67 4.78 15.10
CA LEU A 31 -8.33 3.49 14.92
C LEU A 31 -9.82 3.61 14.61
N THR A 32 -10.44 4.76 14.87
CA THR A 32 -11.88 4.96 14.67
C THR A 32 -12.23 5.48 13.28
N ARG A 33 -11.21 5.94 12.53
CA ARG A 33 -11.40 6.62 11.25
C ARG A 33 -11.69 5.69 10.07
N PHE A 34 -11.18 4.46 10.10
CA PHE A 34 -11.34 3.48 9.02
C PHE A 34 -11.96 2.20 9.57
N GLY A 35 -12.60 1.41 8.69
CA GLY A 35 -13.30 0.19 9.06
C GLY A 35 -12.41 -0.89 9.68
N GLY A 36 -13.01 -2.04 10.00
CA GLY A 36 -12.37 -3.11 10.78
C GLY A 36 -11.10 -3.74 10.18
N THR A 37 -10.74 -3.41 8.93
CA THR A 37 -9.47 -3.82 8.32
C THR A 37 -8.28 -2.95 8.76
N SER A 38 -8.52 -1.85 9.47
CA SER A 38 -7.45 -1.03 10.05
C SER A 38 -6.84 -1.70 11.27
N LEU A 39 -5.58 -2.13 11.17
CA LEU A 39 -4.76 -2.63 12.27
C LEU A 39 -3.82 -1.56 12.87
N GLY A 40 -4.09 -0.28 12.56
CA GLY A 40 -3.34 0.86 13.04
C GLY A 40 -1.82 0.78 12.86
N LEU A 41 -1.08 1.16 13.90
CA LEU A 41 0.39 1.16 13.88
C LEU A 41 0.99 -0.24 13.73
N ASP A 42 0.31 -1.27 14.25
CA ASP A 42 0.84 -2.64 14.17
C ASP A 42 0.68 -3.22 12.76
N GLY A 43 -0.41 -2.90 12.07
CA GLY A 43 -0.53 -3.15 10.63
C GLY A 43 0.58 -2.47 9.81
N MET A 44 0.92 -1.22 10.15
CA MET A 44 2.04 -0.52 9.52
C MET A 44 3.37 -1.22 9.76
N LYS A 45 3.68 -1.59 11.00
CA LYS A 45 4.91 -2.34 11.32
C LYS A 45 4.97 -3.68 10.58
N SER A 46 3.87 -4.42 10.55
CA SER A 46 3.79 -5.72 9.86
C SER A 46 4.12 -5.61 8.37
N PHE A 47 3.62 -4.56 7.69
CA PHE A 47 3.99 -4.25 6.31
C PHE A 47 5.49 -3.99 6.17
N PHE A 48 6.05 -3.06 6.97
CA PHE A 48 7.46 -2.68 6.84
C PHE A 48 8.43 -3.78 7.24
N ASN A 49 8.06 -4.70 8.13
CA ASN A 49 8.86 -5.88 8.48
C ASN A 49 9.10 -6.83 7.29
N ARG A 50 8.21 -6.81 6.29
CA ARG A 50 8.32 -7.65 5.09
C ARG A 50 8.67 -6.84 3.83
N HIS A 51 8.62 -5.53 3.91
CA HIS A 51 8.84 -4.66 2.76
C HIS A 51 10.33 -4.56 2.43
N VAL A 52 10.69 -4.92 1.21
CA VAL A 52 12.00 -4.63 0.64
C VAL A 52 11.83 -3.46 -0.34
N CYS A 53 12.49 -2.33 -0.05
CA CYS A 53 12.48 -1.18 -0.95
C CYS A 53 12.96 -1.61 -2.34
N ASN A 54 12.27 -1.14 -3.38
CA ASN A 54 12.59 -1.46 -4.76
C ASN A 54 13.06 -0.21 -5.53
N LYS A 55 13.34 -0.36 -6.83
CA LYS A 55 13.79 0.74 -7.68
C LYS A 55 12.88 1.96 -7.67
N PHE A 56 11.57 1.78 -7.47
CA PHE A 56 10.61 2.88 -7.40
C PHE A 56 10.70 3.61 -6.07
N CYS A 57 10.88 2.89 -4.95
CA CYS A 57 11.14 3.50 -3.64
C CYS A 57 12.41 4.37 -3.67
N ALA A 58 13.48 3.85 -4.29
CA ALA A 58 14.75 4.56 -4.43
C ALA A 58 14.63 5.80 -5.34
N ALA A 59 13.94 5.68 -6.48
CA ALA A 59 13.69 6.79 -7.39
C ALA A 59 12.85 7.92 -6.76
N MET A 60 12.05 7.59 -5.75
CA MET A 60 11.27 8.54 -4.95
C MET A 60 11.99 8.97 -3.65
N GLU A 61 13.23 8.54 -3.43
CA GLU A 61 14.03 8.85 -2.25
C GLU A 61 13.33 8.50 -0.91
N LEU A 62 12.50 7.46 -0.92
CA LEU A 62 11.78 7.02 0.27
C LEU A 62 12.71 6.29 1.24
N LYS A 63 12.56 6.60 2.53
CA LYS A 63 13.25 5.91 3.62
C LYS A 63 12.27 5.01 4.36
N PRO A 64 12.65 3.77 4.72
CA PRO A 64 11.84 2.98 5.64
C PRO A 64 11.67 3.74 6.95
N PRO A 65 10.51 3.63 7.63
CA PRO A 65 10.32 4.24 8.94
C PRO A 65 11.40 3.72 9.89
N GLY A 66 11.97 4.63 10.69
CA GLY A 66 13.08 4.31 11.59
C GLY A 66 12.77 3.12 12.48
N LEU A 67 13.64 2.11 12.43
CA LEU A 67 13.76 1.05 13.43
C LEU A 67 14.22 1.63 14.76
#